data_AF-A0A352MDQ1-F1
#
_entry.id   AF-A0A352MDQ1-F1
#
_cell.length_a   1.000
_cell.length_b   1.000
_cell.length_c   1.000
_cell.angle_alpha   90.00
_cell.angle_beta   90.00
_cell.angle_gamma   90.00
#
_symmetry.space_group_name_H-M   'P 1'
#
loop_
_entity.id
_entity.type
_entity.pdbx_description
1 polymer ?
#
loop_
_entity_poly.entity_id
_entity_poly.type
_entity_poly.pdbx_seq_one_letter_code
_entity_poly.pdbx_strand_id
1 'polypeptide(L)'
;MKKVNLIIAVTAVILTLFSWGIISAQTTSKSVPTQTKPAQTQTKSSQTVTKPVQTKPKTNQTAPKSTPKVQTKPKSTQTTTKPAQSKSAPVQKSTKPVPAAKPKDEGTVKIGTQSWAVANLNVITFLNGDTIPEARSNKEWVAAGESGKPAWCYYNNNPANGPKYGKLYNWYAVNDPRGLAPVGWSLPGDEDWTALMYYLGGPEVSGRKLKNTTGWIDGNIGTNESGFTGLSAGYRVENGTFLNLGSIGTFWSTTESKPSTAIDFYLSLGGSLKSSSNPKQRGESVRCIRK
;
A
#
# COMPACT_ATOMS: atom_id res chain seq x y z
N MET A 1 -78.55 -5.50 -4.33
CA MET A 1 -78.55 -6.25 -5.60
C MET A 1 -77.50 -5.66 -6.53
N LYS A 2 -76.68 -6.53 -7.13
CA LYS A 2 -76.08 -6.55 -8.50
C LYS A 2 -75.62 -5.22 -9.13
N LYS A 3 -74.28 -5.08 -9.37
CA LYS A 3 -73.52 -5.27 -10.65
C LYS A 3 -73.41 -3.96 -11.46
N VAL A 4 -72.25 -3.38 -11.79
CA VAL A 4 -71.02 -3.86 -12.48
C VAL A 4 -71.24 -4.16 -13.98
N ASN A 5 -70.72 -3.27 -14.84
CA ASN A 5 -70.38 -3.47 -16.26
C ASN A 5 -68.83 -3.55 -16.35
N LEU A 6 -68.14 -4.52 -16.95
CA LEU A 6 -68.19 -5.08 -18.32
C LEU A 6 -67.62 -4.08 -19.37
N ILE A 7 -66.28 -4.01 -19.57
CA ILE A 7 -65.35 -4.82 -20.42
C ILE A 7 -65.53 -4.58 -21.95
N ILE A 8 -64.41 -4.64 -22.70
CA ILE A 8 -64.22 -4.80 -24.17
C ILE A 8 -64.00 -3.49 -24.97
N ALA A 9 -63.07 -3.32 -25.93
CA ALA A 9 -61.68 -3.79 -26.18
C ALA A 9 -61.12 -3.13 -27.51
N VAL A 10 -59.95 -3.62 -27.96
CA VAL A 10 -59.48 -3.80 -29.38
C VAL A 10 -58.67 -2.70 -30.13
N THR A 11 -57.50 -3.14 -30.62
CA THR A 11 -56.76 -2.81 -31.88
C THR A 11 -55.85 -1.60 -32.05
N ALA A 12 -54.79 -1.83 -32.84
CA ALA A 12 -53.71 -0.92 -33.26
C ALA A 12 -53.72 -0.69 -34.79
N VAL A 13 -53.06 0.38 -35.30
CA VAL A 13 -52.67 0.65 -36.72
C VAL A 13 -51.93 2.04 -36.79
N ILE A 14 -51.03 2.38 -37.73
CA ILE A 14 -49.92 1.65 -38.39
C ILE A 14 -48.94 2.67 -39.07
N LEU A 15 -47.63 2.39 -39.13
CA LEU A 15 -46.55 3.04 -39.97
C LEU A 15 -46.35 4.58 -39.93
N THR A 16 -45.11 5.08 -39.97
CA THR A 16 -44.38 5.26 -41.25
C THR A 16 -42.85 5.36 -41.11
N LEU A 17 -42.17 5.09 -42.22
CA LEU A 17 -40.71 5.04 -42.40
C LEU A 17 -40.13 6.39 -42.84
N PHE A 18 -38.85 6.63 -42.58
CA PHE A 18 -37.96 7.28 -43.56
C PHE A 18 -36.52 6.77 -43.42
N SER A 19 -36.04 6.05 -44.44
CA SER A 19 -34.64 5.70 -44.63
C SER A 19 -34.01 6.67 -45.63
N TRP A 20 -32.83 7.19 -45.34
CA TRP A 20 -31.90 7.75 -46.34
C TRP A 20 -30.56 7.04 -46.18
N GLY A 21 -29.92 6.69 -47.29
CA GLY A 21 -28.76 5.81 -47.28
C GLY A 21 -27.61 6.29 -48.18
N ILE A 22 -26.42 5.86 -47.77
CA ILE A 22 -25.23 5.58 -48.59
C ILE A 22 -24.62 6.77 -49.36
N ILE A 23 -23.42 7.18 -48.93
CA ILE A 23 -22.27 7.28 -49.85
C ILE A 23 -21.13 6.45 -49.24
N SER A 24 -20.55 5.57 -50.04
CA SER A 24 -19.37 4.76 -49.70
C SER A 24 -18.16 5.30 -50.46
N ALA A 25 -17.00 5.35 -49.81
CA ALA A 25 -15.74 5.76 -50.43
C ALA A 25 -14.62 4.77 -50.05
N GLN A 26 -14.45 3.73 -50.87
CA GLN A 26 -13.28 2.86 -50.79
C GLN A 26 -12.09 3.54 -51.48
N THR A 27 -11.03 3.84 -50.74
CA THR A 27 -9.73 4.21 -51.31
C THR A 27 -8.88 2.97 -51.52
N THR A 28 -8.70 2.57 -52.78
CA THR A 28 -7.83 1.47 -53.17
C THR A 28 -6.39 1.96 -53.38
N SER A 29 -5.48 1.59 -52.48
CA SER A 29 -4.05 1.84 -52.65
C SER A 29 -3.47 0.86 -53.66
N LYS A 30 -3.13 1.35 -54.87
CA LYS A 30 -2.36 0.57 -55.85
C LYS A 30 -0.92 0.42 -55.39
N SER A 31 -0.48 -0.81 -55.18
CA SER A 31 0.95 -1.14 -55.02
C SER A 31 1.60 -1.29 -56.40
N VAL A 32 2.72 -0.59 -56.59
CA VAL A 32 3.66 -0.80 -57.71
C VAL A 32 5.02 -1.12 -57.08
N PRO A 33 5.74 -2.17 -57.53
CA PRO A 33 6.97 -2.58 -56.89
C PRO A 33 8.14 -1.68 -57.30
N THR A 34 8.92 -1.22 -56.31
CA THR A 34 10.23 -0.59 -56.55
C THR A 34 11.30 -1.39 -55.83
N GLN A 35 12.26 -1.92 -56.59
CA GLN A 35 13.41 -2.61 -56.04
C GLN A 35 14.39 -1.59 -55.44
N THR A 36 14.78 -1.77 -54.17
CA THR A 36 16.01 -1.18 -53.63
C THR A 36 16.65 -2.13 -52.62
N LYS A 37 17.92 -2.44 -52.85
CA LYS A 37 18.78 -3.34 -52.06
C LYS A 37 19.46 -2.56 -50.93
N PRO A 38 19.52 -3.11 -49.70
CA PRO A 38 20.63 -2.87 -48.79
C PRO A 38 21.58 -4.07 -48.72
N ALA A 39 22.85 -3.82 -48.43
CA ALA A 39 23.88 -4.85 -48.33
C ALA A 39 23.78 -5.64 -47.01
N GLN A 40 24.07 -6.94 -47.07
CA GLN A 40 24.41 -7.75 -45.90
C GLN A 40 25.93 -7.89 -45.81
N THR A 41 26.50 -7.45 -44.69
CA THR A 41 27.89 -7.78 -44.30
C THR A 41 27.86 -9.01 -43.40
N GLN A 42 28.77 -9.95 -43.64
CA GLN A 42 28.80 -11.25 -43.00
C GLN A 42 29.33 -11.20 -41.55
N THR A 43 28.80 -12.08 -40.70
CA THR A 43 29.63 -12.81 -39.72
C THR A 43 29.10 -14.23 -39.53
N LYS A 44 30.02 -15.16 -39.29
CA LYS A 44 29.83 -16.60 -39.49
C LYS A 44 29.16 -17.27 -38.29
N SER A 45 28.29 -18.25 -38.55
CA SER A 45 28.01 -19.35 -37.63
C SER A 45 28.78 -20.60 -38.09
N SER A 46 29.32 -21.36 -37.14
CA SER A 46 29.84 -22.71 -37.39
C SER A 46 29.38 -23.60 -36.24
N GLN A 47 28.78 -24.73 -36.60
CA GLN A 47 28.21 -25.69 -35.67
C GLN A 47 29.30 -26.67 -35.21
N THR A 48 29.17 -27.19 -33.98
CA THR A 48 29.75 -28.50 -33.66
C THR A 48 28.74 -29.29 -32.81
N VAL A 49 28.53 -30.55 -33.17
CA VAL A 49 27.53 -31.45 -32.56
C VAL A 49 28.21 -32.39 -31.56
N THR A 50 27.62 -32.56 -30.38
CA THR A 50 27.87 -33.73 -29.50
C THR A 50 26.60 -34.19 -28.77
N LYS A 51 26.53 -35.50 -28.51
CA LYS A 51 25.37 -36.25 -27.97
C LYS A 51 25.11 -36.03 -26.46
N PRO A 52 23.92 -36.37 -25.95
CA PRO A 52 23.56 -36.21 -24.53
C PRO A 52 24.05 -37.38 -23.65
N VAL A 53 24.30 -37.08 -22.37
CA VAL A 53 24.50 -38.07 -21.29
C VAL A 53 23.58 -37.72 -20.12
N GLN A 54 22.87 -38.72 -19.60
CA GLN A 54 22.02 -38.61 -18.41
C GLN A 54 22.84 -38.79 -17.12
N THR A 55 22.49 -38.07 -16.06
CA THR A 55 22.66 -38.54 -14.67
C THR A 55 21.59 -37.96 -13.74
N LYS A 56 21.17 -38.76 -12.76
CA LYS A 56 20.12 -38.46 -11.76
C LYS A 56 20.61 -37.52 -10.65
N PRO A 57 19.69 -36.83 -9.93
CA PRO A 57 20.02 -36.05 -8.75
C PRO A 57 20.29 -36.95 -7.53
N LYS A 58 21.13 -36.47 -6.59
CA LYS A 58 21.23 -37.00 -5.23
C LYS A 58 20.84 -35.92 -4.21
N THR A 59 19.81 -36.23 -3.44
CA THR A 59 19.48 -35.57 -2.17
C THR A 59 20.49 -35.95 -1.09
N ASN A 60 20.62 -35.10 -0.06
CA ASN A 60 21.14 -35.53 1.24
C ASN A 60 20.44 -34.74 2.36
N GLN A 61 19.64 -35.45 3.16
CA GLN A 61 19.24 -35.04 4.50
C GLN A 61 20.08 -35.86 5.49
N THR A 62 20.52 -35.30 6.62
CA THR A 62 20.61 -36.08 7.86
C THR A 62 20.78 -35.24 9.12
N ALA A 63 20.02 -35.63 10.15
CA ALA A 63 20.23 -35.41 11.57
C ALA A 63 19.43 -36.51 12.31
N PRO A 64 19.54 -36.71 13.63
CA PRO A 64 20.72 -36.73 14.50
C PRO A 64 20.87 -38.10 15.22
N LYS A 65 21.86 -38.30 16.11
CA LYS A 65 21.87 -39.39 17.12
C LYS A 65 22.74 -39.08 18.35
N SER A 66 22.50 -39.79 19.45
CA SER A 66 23.07 -39.59 20.80
C SER A 66 23.60 -40.94 21.37
N THR A 67 24.18 -41.14 22.56
CA THR A 67 24.40 -40.42 23.86
C THR A 67 25.56 -41.18 24.59
N PRO A 68 25.78 -41.22 25.94
CA PRO A 68 25.71 -40.24 27.05
C PRO A 68 26.95 -40.22 28.02
N LYS A 69 26.92 -39.31 29.01
CA LYS A 69 27.07 -39.55 30.49
C LYS A 69 28.34 -39.05 31.26
N VAL A 70 28.05 -38.63 32.52
CA VAL A 70 28.92 -38.38 33.72
C VAL A 70 29.80 -37.10 33.67
N GLN A 71 29.94 -36.19 34.65
CA GLN A 71 29.31 -35.76 35.93
C GLN A 71 30.45 -35.34 36.90
N THR A 72 30.50 -34.08 37.33
CA THR A 72 31.16 -33.63 38.58
C THR A 72 30.65 -32.25 39.00
N LYS A 73 30.77 -31.92 40.30
CA LYS A 73 30.25 -30.72 40.99
C LYS A 73 31.29 -30.30 42.06
N PRO A 74 31.39 -29.01 42.44
CA PRO A 74 30.73 -28.53 43.68
C PRO A 74 30.16 -27.07 43.50
N LYS A 75 29.04 -26.61 44.09
CA LYS A 75 28.78 -26.17 45.50
C LYS A 75 29.94 -25.38 46.15
N SER A 76 29.77 -24.30 46.92
CA SER A 76 28.70 -23.28 47.09
C SER A 76 29.21 -22.22 48.08
N THR A 77 28.78 -20.96 47.97
CA THR A 77 28.61 -20.09 49.15
C THR A 77 27.43 -19.14 48.97
N GLN A 78 26.60 -19.01 50.00
CA GLN A 78 25.54 -18.01 50.09
C GLN A 78 26.03 -16.85 50.97
N THR A 79 25.54 -15.64 50.71
CA THR A 79 25.38 -14.64 51.77
C THR A 79 23.98 -14.06 51.70
N THR A 80 23.30 -14.04 52.85
CA THR A 80 21.90 -13.65 53.01
C THR A 80 21.79 -12.28 53.66
N THR A 81 20.86 -11.44 53.18
CA THR A 81 20.21 -10.39 54.00
C THR A 81 18.79 -10.10 53.49
N LYS A 82 17.86 -9.87 54.43
CA LYS A 82 16.41 -9.62 54.26
C LYS A 82 15.93 -8.95 55.57
N PRO A 83 14.76 -8.28 55.64
CA PRO A 83 14.21 -7.17 54.84
C PRO A 83 14.15 -5.85 55.66
N ALA A 84 13.67 -4.75 55.05
CA ALA A 84 13.02 -3.65 55.77
C ALA A 84 11.79 -3.15 54.99
N GLN A 85 10.73 -2.73 55.70
CA GLN A 85 9.41 -2.41 55.11
C GLN A 85 9.15 -0.90 54.96
N SER A 86 8.40 -0.57 53.90
CA SER A 86 7.45 0.55 53.75
C SER A 86 7.93 2.01 53.98
N LYS A 87 7.56 2.89 53.04
CA LYS A 87 6.49 3.90 53.28
C LYS A 87 6.03 4.60 51.99
N SER A 88 4.70 4.72 51.88
CA SER A 88 3.89 5.75 51.19
C SER A 88 4.39 6.43 49.90
N ALA A 89 3.58 6.31 48.85
CA ALA A 89 3.61 7.19 47.66
C ALA A 89 3.03 8.59 47.94
N PRO A 90 3.27 9.56 47.04
CA PRO A 90 2.36 10.66 46.78
C PRO A 90 1.75 10.59 45.37
N VAL A 91 0.44 10.31 45.35
CA VAL A 91 -0.62 10.80 44.46
C VAL A 91 -0.24 11.39 43.08
N GLN A 92 -0.86 10.82 42.03
CA GLN A 92 -0.87 11.34 40.66
C GLN A 92 -1.30 12.81 40.60
N LYS A 93 -0.53 13.63 39.87
CA LYS A 93 -1.08 14.83 39.24
C LYS A 93 -1.62 14.44 37.86
N SER A 94 -2.94 14.31 37.75
CA SER A 94 -3.64 13.93 36.54
C SER A 94 -3.54 15.02 35.46
N THR A 95 -2.52 14.93 34.61
CA THR A 95 -2.50 15.69 33.36
C THR A 95 -3.57 15.15 32.42
N LYS A 96 -4.68 15.88 32.36
CA LYS A 96 -5.75 15.75 31.35
C LYS A 96 -5.14 15.46 29.97
N PRO A 97 -5.68 14.49 29.18
CA PRO A 97 -5.17 14.23 27.84
C PRO A 97 -5.14 15.53 27.03
N VAL A 98 -3.95 15.88 26.54
CA VAL A 98 -3.81 17.00 25.60
C VAL A 98 -4.59 16.61 24.34
N PRO A 99 -5.59 17.40 23.90
CA PRO A 99 -6.31 17.13 22.67
C PRO A 99 -5.31 16.95 21.52
N ALA A 100 -5.56 15.98 20.64
CA ALA A 100 -4.66 15.55 19.58
C ALA A 100 -3.82 16.70 19.02
N ALA A 101 -2.50 16.62 19.20
CA ALA A 101 -1.57 17.64 18.71
C ALA A 101 -1.85 17.87 17.23
N LYS A 102 -2.19 19.12 16.85
CA LYS A 102 -2.49 19.49 15.47
C LYS A 102 -1.37 18.94 14.57
N PRO A 103 -1.67 18.10 13.55
CA PRO A 103 -0.64 17.59 12.66
C PRO A 103 0.09 18.76 12.03
N LYS A 104 1.42 18.71 12.01
CA LYS A 104 2.29 19.84 11.68
C LYS A 104 2.45 20.04 10.16
N ASP A 105 1.33 19.90 9.45
CA ASP A 105 1.24 19.73 8.01
C ASP A 105 0.02 20.49 7.47
N GLU A 106 0.12 21.82 7.37
CA GLU A 106 -1.01 22.70 7.00
C GLU A 106 -1.35 22.71 5.50
N GLY A 107 -0.64 21.95 4.67
CA GLY A 107 -0.91 21.88 3.24
C GLY A 107 -2.08 20.96 2.89
N THR A 108 -3.06 21.51 2.17
CA THR A 108 -4.07 20.76 1.43
C THR A 108 -3.95 21.11 -0.05
N VAL A 109 -4.08 20.12 -0.93
CA VAL A 109 -4.11 20.32 -2.39
C VAL A 109 -5.40 19.79 -2.98
N LYS A 110 -6.02 20.54 -3.88
CA LYS A 110 -7.21 20.12 -4.61
C LYS A 110 -6.80 19.45 -5.92
N ILE A 111 -7.23 18.22 -6.13
CA ILE A 111 -6.96 17.43 -7.34
C ILE A 111 -8.31 16.92 -7.86
N GLY A 112 -8.80 17.54 -8.94
CA GLY A 112 -10.16 17.33 -9.42
C GLY A 112 -11.20 17.80 -8.39
N THR A 113 -12.11 16.90 -8.00
CA THR A 113 -13.10 17.15 -6.95
C THR A 113 -12.56 16.93 -5.54
N GLN A 114 -11.46 16.17 -5.39
CA GLN A 114 -10.94 15.72 -4.10
C GLN A 114 -9.93 16.72 -3.51
N SER A 115 -9.88 16.83 -2.19
CA SER A 115 -8.88 17.61 -1.47
C SER A 115 -8.01 16.70 -0.60
N TRP A 116 -6.71 16.67 -0.88
CA TRP A 116 -5.74 15.73 -0.29
C TRP A 116 -4.78 16.46 0.66
N ALA A 117 -4.41 15.82 1.76
CA ALA A 117 -3.33 16.32 2.62
C ALA A 117 -1.96 16.21 1.88
N VAL A 118 -1.09 17.21 1.98
CA VAL A 118 0.24 17.15 1.31
C VAL A 118 1.25 16.26 2.05
N ALA A 119 0.97 15.89 3.30
CA ALA A 119 1.82 15.04 4.12
C ALA A 119 1.20 13.66 4.42
N ASN A 120 2.05 12.73 4.81
CA ASN A 120 1.64 11.43 5.37
C ASN A 120 1.11 11.62 6.79
N LEU A 121 0.07 10.87 7.15
CA LEU A 121 -0.56 10.91 8.47
C LEU A 121 0.45 10.56 9.58
N ASN A 122 0.45 11.32 10.67
CA ASN A 122 1.49 11.25 11.70
C ASN A 122 0.95 11.19 13.15
N VAL A 123 -0.28 10.70 13.34
CA VAL A 123 -0.95 10.61 14.66
C VAL A 123 -0.40 9.46 15.52
N ILE A 124 -0.66 9.54 16.84
CA ILE A 124 -0.37 8.47 17.82
C ILE A 124 -1.62 7.99 18.57
N THR A 125 -2.77 8.61 18.30
CA THR A 125 -4.06 8.30 18.90
C THR A 125 -5.12 8.14 17.82
N PHE A 126 -6.11 7.32 18.09
CA PHE A 126 -7.38 7.31 17.37
C PHE A 126 -8.21 8.57 17.67
N LEU A 127 -9.30 8.76 16.93
CA LEU A 127 -10.21 9.90 17.05
C LEU A 127 -10.88 9.98 18.42
N ASN A 128 -11.11 8.84 19.07
CA ASN A 128 -11.62 8.76 20.45
C ASN A 128 -10.57 9.11 21.53
N GLY A 129 -9.30 9.32 21.15
CA GLY A 129 -8.19 9.61 22.06
C GLY A 129 -7.39 8.39 22.53
N ASP A 130 -7.79 7.16 22.20
CA ASP A 130 -7.03 5.96 22.55
C ASP A 130 -5.67 5.94 21.85
N THR A 131 -4.61 5.60 22.58
CA THR A 131 -3.26 5.45 22.02
C THR A 131 -3.18 4.24 21.09
N ILE A 132 -2.61 4.46 19.89
CA ILE A 132 -2.23 3.40 18.97
C ILE A 132 -0.85 2.87 19.41
N PRO A 133 -0.68 1.55 19.64
CA PRO A 133 0.62 0.97 20.02
C PRO A 133 1.72 1.26 18.99
N GLU A 134 2.88 1.73 19.47
CA GLU A 134 4.10 1.78 18.68
C GLU A 134 4.80 0.41 18.73
N ALA A 135 5.13 -0.16 17.57
CA ALA A 135 5.86 -1.41 17.46
C ALA A 135 7.33 -1.14 17.07
N ARG A 136 8.20 -1.07 18.09
CA ARG A 136 9.61 -0.61 18.03
C ARG A 136 10.59 -1.71 17.63
N SER A 137 10.14 -2.96 17.58
CA SER A 137 10.94 -4.12 17.16
C SER A 137 10.20 -4.97 16.14
N ASN A 138 10.90 -5.88 15.46
CA ASN A 138 10.25 -6.81 14.53
C ASN A 138 9.33 -7.79 15.26
N LYS A 139 9.71 -8.20 16.47
CA LYS A 139 8.90 -9.05 17.35
C LYS A 139 7.56 -8.39 17.71
N GLU A 140 7.57 -7.11 18.06
CA GLU A 140 6.34 -6.35 18.34
C GLU A 140 5.45 -6.20 17.10
N TRP A 141 6.06 -5.94 15.93
CA TRP A 141 5.32 -5.81 14.67
C TRP A 141 4.62 -7.10 14.27
N VAL A 142 5.35 -8.22 14.28
CA VAL A 142 4.83 -9.57 14.02
C VAL A 142 3.70 -9.89 14.98
N ALA A 143 3.90 -9.71 16.29
CA ALA A 143 2.88 -10.01 17.30
C ALA A 143 1.62 -9.15 17.17
N ALA A 144 1.74 -7.87 16.78
CA ALA A 144 0.60 -7.01 16.49
C ALA A 144 -0.16 -7.51 15.24
N GLY A 145 0.55 -7.86 14.17
CA GLY A 145 -0.03 -8.39 12.95
C GLY A 145 -0.72 -9.74 13.13
N GLU A 146 -0.10 -10.69 13.84
CA GLU A 146 -0.65 -12.02 14.14
C GLU A 146 -1.91 -11.95 15.01
N SER A 147 -1.97 -10.98 15.93
CA SER A 147 -3.14 -10.76 16.78
C SER A 147 -4.20 -9.82 16.18
N GLY A 148 -4.03 -9.38 14.93
CA GLY A 148 -4.95 -8.47 14.24
C GLY A 148 -5.08 -7.10 14.91
N LYS A 149 -4.06 -6.66 15.66
CA LYS A 149 -4.08 -5.44 16.46
C LYS A 149 -3.51 -4.25 15.70
N PRO A 150 -4.06 -3.04 15.92
CA PRO A 150 -3.51 -1.83 15.33
C PRO A 150 -2.11 -1.54 15.85
N ALA A 151 -1.21 -1.14 14.96
CA ALA A 151 0.14 -0.70 15.30
C ALA A 151 0.66 0.34 14.31
N TRP A 152 1.59 1.16 14.77
CA TRP A 152 2.39 2.05 13.93
C TRP A 152 3.89 1.93 14.24
N CYS A 153 4.72 2.39 13.32
CA CYS A 153 6.16 2.57 13.55
C CYS A 153 6.71 3.70 12.66
N TYR A 154 7.91 4.19 12.96
CA TYR A 154 8.72 4.92 11.99
C TYR A 154 9.52 3.96 11.11
N TYR A 155 9.89 4.36 9.90
CA TYR A 155 10.77 3.54 9.05
C TYR A 155 12.08 3.20 9.79
N ASN A 156 12.54 1.95 9.70
CA ASN A 156 13.65 1.38 10.48
C ASN A 156 13.52 1.53 12.01
N ASN A 157 12.31 1.74 12.54
CA ASN A 157 12.05 2.10 13.94
C ASN A 157 12.85 3.33 14.41
N ASN A 158 13.24 4.23 13.49
CA ASN A 158 14.04 5.42 13.79
C ASN A 158 13.16 6.69 13.83
N PRO A 159 12.96 7.34 15.00
CA PRO A 159 12.17 8.55 15.12
C PRO A 159 12.63 9.72 14.23
N ALA A 160 13.91 9.78 13.83
CA ALA A 160 14.41 10.80 12.92
C ALA A 160 13.78 10.74 11.51
N ASN A 161 13.19 9.60 11.13
CA ASN A 161 12.43 9.47 9.88
C ASN A 161 11.03 10.11 9.97
N GLY A 162 10.48 10.27 11.17
CA GLY A 162 9.12 10.78 11.41
C GLY A 162 8.83 12.17 10.82
N PRO A 163 9.71 13.18 11.01
CA PRO A 163 9.53 14.51 10.41
C PRO A 163 9.58 14.53 8.87
N LYS A 164 10.19 13.52 8.24
CA LYS A 164 10.34 13.47 6.77
C LYS A 164 9.26 12.62 6.11
N TYR A 165 8.97 11.44 6.65
CA TYR A 165 8.13 10.42 6.01
C TYR A 165 6.79 10.17 6.72
N GLY A 166 6.58 10.74 7.91
CA GLY A 166 5.45 10.39 8.78
C GLY A 166 5.61 9.01 9.42
N LYS A 167 4.48 8.35 9.68
CA LYS A 167 4.43 7.00 10.25
C LYS A 167 3.95 5.97 9.22
N LEU A 168 4.39 4.74 9.43
CA LEU A 168 3.84 3.55 8.78
C LEU A 168 2.82 2.92 9.73
N TYR A 169 1.63 2.60 9.23
CA TYR A 169 0.55 1.97 9.99
C TYR A 169 0.23 0.60 9.39
N ASN A 170 -0.17 -0.35 10.23
CA ASN A 170 -0.82 -1.56 9.72
C ASN A 170 -2.28 -1.31 9.36
N TRP A 171 -2.85 -2.15 8.50
CA TRP A 171 -4.21 -1.94 8.02
C TRP A 171 -5.25 -2.10 9.14
N TYR A 172 -4.92 -2.86 10.20
CA TYR A 172 -5.74 -2.93 11.41
C TYR A 172 -5.88 -1.57 12.12
N ALA A 173 -4.87 -0.69 12.04
CA ALA A 173 -5.01 0.70 12.49
C ALA A 173 -5.79 1.56 11.49
N VAL A 174 -5.61 1.35 10.18
CA VAL A 174 -6.32 2.08 9.12
C VAL A 174 -7.83 1.91 9.23
N ASN A 175 -8.29 0.68 9.48
CA ASN A 175 -9.70 0.32 9.54
C ASN A 175 -10.20 0.03 10.97
N ASP A 176 -9.54 0.60 11.99
CA ASP A 176 -10.00 0.48 13.39
C ASP A 176 -11.29 1.31 13.60
N PRO A 177 -12.35 0.76 14.24
CA PRO A 177 -13.62 1.45 14.44
C PRO A 177 -13.50 2.74 15.30
N ARG A 178 -12.39 2.94 16.00
CA ARG A 178 -12.12 4.18 16.75
C ARG A 178 -11.66 5.35 15.87
N GLY A 179 -11.39 5.09 14.58
CA GLY A 179 -11.08 6.08 13.56
C GLY A 179 -9.63 6.58 13.61
N LEU A 180 -8.86 6.32 12.56
CA LEU A 180 -7.47 6.80 12.44
C LEU A 180 -7.35 8.24 11.90
N ALA A 181 -8.33 8.71 11.12
CA ALA A 181 -8.29 10.03 10.53
C ALA A 181 -8.50 11.15 11.58
N PRO A 182 -7.78 12.29 11.50
CA PRO A 182 -8.05 13.46 12.32
C PRO A 182 -9.43 14.07 12.06
N VAL A 183 -9.96 14.85 13.01
CA VAL A 183 -11.26 15.54 12.87
C VAL A 183 -11.36 16.30 11.55
N GLY A 184 -12.46 16.07 10.83
CA GLY A 184 -12.75 16.69 9.54
C GLY A 184 -11.90 16.15 8.38
N TRP A 185 -11.23 15.01 8.53
CA TRP A 185 -10.58 14.27 7.44
C TRP A 185 -11.14 12.86 7.38
N SER A 186 -11.08 12.26 6.19
CA SER A 186 -11.35 10.85 5.94
C SER A 186 -10.08 10.14 5.44
N LEU A 187 -10.11 8.81 5.42
CA LEU A 187 -9.12 8.00 4.70
C LEU A 187 -9.68 7.56 3.34
N PRO A 188 -8.86 7.48 2.29
CA PRO A 188 -9.29 7.15 0.93
C PRO A 188 -9.62 5.66 0.79
N GLY A 189 -10.70 5.37 0.06
CA GLY A 189 -10.99 4.03 -0.47
C GLY A 189 -10.38 3.80 -1.85
N ASP A 190 -10.58 2.61 -2.41
CA ASP A 190 -10.10 2.22 -3.74
C ASP A 190 -10.66 3.14 -4.85
N GLU A 191 -11.94 3.51 -4.75
CA GLU A 191 -12.60 4.45 -5.65
C GLU A 191 -11.96 5.85 -5.63
N ASP A 192 -11.47 6.31 -4.47
CA ASP A 192 -10.85 7.63 -4.33
C ASP A 192 -9.50 7.70 -5.03
N TRP A 193 -8.66 6.69 -4.78
CA TRP A 193 -7.38 6.51 -5.45
C TRP A 193 -7.54 6.29 -6.95
N THR A 194 -8.56 5.53 -7.36
CA THR A 194 -8.89 5.28 -8.76
C THR A 194 -9.31 6.58 -9.48
N ALA A 195 -10.18 7.39 -8.85
CA ALA A 195 -10.56 8.69 -9.39
C ALA A 195 -9.37 9.67 -9.47
N LEU A 196 -8.50 9.72 -8.45
CA LEU A 196 -7.25 10.47 -8.47
C LEU A 196 -6.34 10.05 -9.65
N MET A 197 -6.15 8.74 -9.82
CA MET A 197 -5.34 8.14 -10.86
C MET A 197 -5.81 8.53 -12.26
N TYR A 198 -7.12 8.38 -12.54
CA TYR A 198 -7.68 8.71 -13.85
C TYR A 198 -7.76 10.21 -14.11
N TYR A 199 -8.06 11.04 -13.10
CA TYR A 199 -8.02 12.50 -13.23
C TYR A 199 -6.63 13.02 -13.68
N LEU A 200 -5.56 12.38 -13.22
CA LEU A 200 -4.18 12.76 -13.58
C LEU A 200 -3.69 12.19 -14.92
N GLY A 201 -4.52 11.44 -15.66
CA GLY A 201 -4.21 10.87 -16.96
C GLY A 201 -3.95 9.36 -16.97
N GLY A 202 -4.38 8.63 -15.93
CA GLY A 202 -4.32 7.16 -15.87
C GLY A 202 -3.07 6.59 -15.19
N PRO A 203 -3.00 5.26 -15.03
CA PRO A 203 -2.01 4.58 -14.19
C PRO A 203 -0.56 4.87 -14.60
N GLU A 204 -0.24 4.90 -15.89
CA GLU A 204 1.15 5.02 -16.36
C GLU A 204 1.72 6.46 -16.31
N VAL A 205 0.89 7.48 -16.07
CA VAL A 205 1.31 8.90 -16.05
C VAL A 205 1.09 9.56 -14.69
N SER A 206 0.01 9.19 -13.99
CA SER A 206 -0.39 9.81 -12.72
C SER A 206 0.68 9.73 -11.64
N GLY A 207 1.42 8.61 -11.54
CA GLY A 207 2.47 8.44 -10.54
C GLY A 207 3.55 9.51 -10.62
N ARG A 208 4.03 9.87 -11.81
CA ARG A 208 5.04 10.92 -12.03
C ARG A 208 4.53 12.30 -11.59
N LYS A 209 3.24 12.59 -11.76
CA LYS A 209 2.60 13.84 -11.32
C LYS A 209 2.35 13.88 -9.80
N LEU A 210 2.21 12.72 -9.16
CA LEU A 210 2.00 12.58 -7.71
C LEU A 210 3.30 12.58 -6.91
N LYS A 211 4.36 11.97 -7.46
CA LYS A 211 5.67 11.86 -6.81
C LYS A 211 6.27 13.25 -6.54
N ASN A 212 6.91 13.39 -5.37
CA ASN A 212 7.70 14.57 -5.02
C ASN A 212 8.90 14.74 -5.98
N THR A 213 9.37 15.98 -6.15
CA THR A 213 10.51 16.36 -7.00
C THR A 213 11.88 16.01 -6.39
N THR A 214 11.91 15.51 -5.16
CA THR A 214 13.13 15.12 -4.44
C THR A 214 12.92 13.85 -3.61
N GLY A 215 14.02 13.24 -3.16
CA GLY A 215 14.00 12.09 -2.24
C GLY A 215 13.83 10.71 -2.91
N TRP A 216 13.76 10.66 -4.24
CA TRP A 216 13.71 9.42 -5.01
C TRP A 216 15.09 9.02 -5.53
N ILE A 217 15.41 7.73 -5.47
CA ILE A 217 16.67 7.13 -5.94
C ILE A 217 16.88 7.27 -7.45
N ASP A 218 18.15 7.37 -7.87
CA ASP A 218 18.61 7.38 -9.28
C ASP A 218 17.90 8.40 -10.19
N GLY A 219 17.52 9.56 -9.64
CA GLY A 219 16.85 10.61 -10.40
C GLY A 219 15.41 10.27 -10.82
N ASN A 220 14.81 9.18 -10.30
CA ASN A 220 13.42 8.79 -10.55
C ASN A 220 12.41 9.68 -9.80
N ILE A 221 12.63 11.00 -9.82
CA ILE A 221 11.79 12.01 -9.19
C ILE A 221 10.47 12.22 -9.96
N GLY A 222 9.45 12.69 -9.26
CA GLY A 222 8.24 13.18 -9.90
C GLY A 222 8.37 14.61 -10.40
N THR A 223 7.35 15.08 -11.10
CA THR A 223 7.17 16.50 -11.42
C THR A 223 6.39 17.24 -10.33
N ASN A 224 5.67 16.50 -9.47
CA ASN A 224 4.74 17.03 -8.47
C ASN A 224 3.71 18.03 -9.03
N GLU A 225 3.37 17.95 -10.33
CA GLU A 225 2.35 18.80 -10.99
C GLU A 225 1.00 18.79 -10.28
N SER A 226 0.68 17.71 -9.57
CA SER A 226 -0.55 17.58 -8.78
C SER A 226 -0.49 18.24 -7.39
N GLY A 227 0.70 18.66 -6.93
CA GLY A 227 0.98 19.13 -5.56
C GLY A 227 0.86 18.06 -4.45
N PHE A 228 0.52 16.81 -4.78
CA PHE A 228 0.29 15.72 -3.83
C PHE A 228 1.50 15.39 -2.94
N THR A 229 2.72 15.64 -3.46
CA THR A 229 3.98 15.49 -2.71
C THR A 229 4.19 14.06 -2.20
N GLY A 230 4.04 13.09 -3.10
CA GLY A 230 4.19 11.66 -2.84
C GLY A 230 5.62 11.26 -2.50
N LEU A 231 5.84 10.77 -1.29
CA LEU A 231 7.15 10.42 -0.75
C LEU A 231 7.46 8.92 -0.90
N SER A 232 8.71 8.61 -1.22
CA SER A 232 9.29 7.27 -1.24
C SER A 232 9.62 6.76 0.17
N ALA A 233 8.60 6.72 1.03
CA ALA A 233 8.73 6.34 2.44
C ALA A 233 9.11 4.87 2.68
N GLY A 234 9.11 4.03 1.64
CA GLY A 234 9.21 2.58 1.79
C GLY A 234 8.03 2.00 2.57
N TYR A 235 8.17 0.75 3.00
CA TYR A 235 7.15 0.05 3.79
C TYR A 235 7.79 -1.00 4.71
N ARG A 236 6.97 -1.57 5.61
CA ARG A 236 7.34 -2.67 6.50
C ARG A 236 6.54 -3.92 6.13
N VAL A 237 7.21 -5.07 6.05
CA VAL A 237 6.57 -6.36 5.74
C VAL A 237 6.19 -7.13 7.01
N GLU A 238 5.50 -8.24 6.81
CA GLU A 238 4.83 -9.04 7.84
C GLU A 238 5.82 -9.59 8.88
N ASN A 239 7.02 -9.98 8.44
CA ASN A 239 8.13 -10.41 9.31
C ASN A 239 8.83 -9.25 10.07
N GLY A 240 8.33 -8.02 9.93
CA GLY A 240 8.85 -6.81 10.55
C GLY A 240 10.01 -6.11 9.80
N THR A 241 10.52 -6.68 8.71
CA THR A 241 11.60 -6.05 7.90
C THR A 241 11.10 -4.81 7.17
N PHE A 242 11.98 -3.83 6.95
CA PHE A 242 11.69 -2.62 6.19
C PHE A 242 12.30 -2.70 4.78
N LEU A 243 11.57 -2.23 3.76
CA LEU A 243 11.96 -2.30 2.36
C LEU A 243 11.73 -0.98 1.62
N ASN A 244 12.49 -0.78 0.54
CA ASN A 244 12.21 0.19 -0.54
C ASN A 244 12.15 1.69 -0.18
N LEU A 245 12.78 2.12 0.92
CA LEU A 245 13.02 3.54 1.19
C LEU A 245 13.74 4.20 -0.01
N GLY A 246 13.27 5.36 -0.45
CA GLY A 246 13.81 6.05 -1.62
C GLY A 246 13.32 5.50 -2.97
N SER A 247 12.84 4.26 -3.03
CA SER A 247 12.47 3.57 -4.28
C SER A 247 10.96 3.51 -4.55
N ILE A 248 10.14 3.36 -3.51
CA ILE A 248 8.68 3.23 -3.63
C ILE A 248 8.01 4.03 -2.52
N GLY A 249 6.89 4.69 -2.85
CA GLY A 249 5.96 5.25 -1.88
C GLY A 249 4.67 4.45 -1.93
N THR A 250 4.28 3.80 -0.83
CA THR A 250 3.05 3.00 -0.75
C THR A 250 2.06 3.61 0.24
N PHE A 251 0.78 3.50 -0.07
CA PHE A 251 -0.31 4.13 0.67
C PHE A 251 -1.48 3.16 0.81
N TRP A 252 -1.97 3.00 2.04
CA TRP A 252 -3.16 2.18 2.27
C TRP A 252 -4.43 2.80 1.66
N SER A 253 -5.30 1.93 1.13
CA SER A 253 -6.73 2.18 0.99
C SER A 253 -7.49 1.61 2.20
N THR A 254 -8.64 2.17 2.54
CA THR A 254 -9.59 1.56 3.51
C THR A 254 -10.31 0.32 2.95
N THR A 255 -10.16 0.02 1.66
CA THR A 255 -10.82 -1.11 1.02
C THR A 255 -10.14 -2.45 1.34
N GLU A 256 -10.89 -3.36 1.96
CA GLU A 256 -10.51 -4.76 2.10
C GLU A 256 -10.49 -5.46 0.73
N SER A 257 -9.49 -6.30 0.49
CA SER A 257 -9.42 -7.11 -0.73
C SER A 257 -9.84 -8.56 -0.47
N LYS A 258 -9.39 -9.14 0.65
CA LYS A 258 -9.70 -10.49 1.14
C LYS A 258 -9.59 -10.51 2.68
N PRO A 259 -10.09 -11.54 3.38
CA PRO A 259 -9.99 -11.62 4.85
C PRO A 259 -8.59 -11.35 5.44
N SER A 260 -7.51 -11.71 4.73
CA SER A 260 -6.11 -11.46 5.13
C SER A 260 -5.41 -10.29 4.41
N THR A 261 -5.99 -9.72 3.35
CA THR A 261 -5.34 -8.68 2.52
C THR A 261 -6.21 -7.44 2.30
N ALA A 262 -5.56 -6.30 2.13
CA ALA A 262 -6.19 -5.03 1.82
C ALA A 262 -5.61 -4.44 0.53
N ILE A 263 -6.33 -3.47 -0.04
CA ILE A 263 -5.83 -2.73 -1.20
C ILE A 263 -4.83 -1.66 -0.72
N ASP A 264 -3.67 -1.63 -1.35
CA ASP A 264 -2.71 -0.53 -1.30
C ASP A 264 -2.53 0.08 -2.69
N PHE A 265 -2.06 1.31 -2.72
CA PHE A 265 -1.62 2.01 -3.92
C PHE A 265 -0.16 2.39 -3.79
N TYR A 266 0.63 2.14 -4.83
CA TYR A 266 2.05 2.44 -4.84
C TYR A 266 2.48 3.29 -6.04
N LEU A 267 3.35 4.26 -5.74
CA LEU A 267 4.07 5.08 -6.70
C LEU A 267 5.36 4.34 -7.09
N SER A 268 5.42 3.87 -8.33
CA SER A 268 6.55 3.10 -8.84
C SER A 268 7.76 3.99 -9.19
N LEU A 269 8.94 3.38 -9.36
CA LEU A 269 10.12 4.05 -9.91
C LEU A 269 9.81 4.70 -11.26
N GLY A 270 9.24 3.92 -12.19
CA GLY A 270 8.88 4.34 -13.54
C GLY A 270 7.75 5.37 -13.66
N GLY A 271 7.24 5.91 -12.55
CA GLY A 271 6.28 7.02 -12.58
C GLY A 271 4.83 6.59 -12.79
N SER A 272 4.50 5.32 -12.58
CA SER A 272 3.12 4.85 -12.53
C SER A 272 2.55 4.82 -11.11
N LEU A 273 1.24 5.04 -10.99
CA LEU A 273 0.45 4.73 -9.81
C LEU A 273 -0.28 3.41 -10.10
N LYS A 274 -0.13 2.42 -9.21
CA LYS A 274 -0.71 1.08 -9.37
C LYS A 274 -1.28 0.60 -8.04
N SER A 275 -2.35 -0.19 -8.08
CA SER A 275 -2.88 -0.88 -6.91
C SER A 275 -2.29 -2.28 -6.74
N SER A 276 -2.39 -2.82 -5.54
CA SER A 276 -2.06 -4.21 -5.22
C SER A 276 -2.99 -4.75 -4.12
N SER A 277 -2.83 -6.02 -3.76
CA SER A 277 -3.54 -6.67 -2.66
C SER A 277 -2.51 -7.28 -1.71
N ASN A 278 -2.23 -6.59 -0.61
CA ASN A 278 -1.13 -6.92 0.31
C ASN A 278 -1.64 -7.32 1.71
N PRO A 279 -0.90 -8.14 2.47
CA PRO A 279 -1.33 -8.55 3.81
C PRO A 279 -1.58 -7.37 4.74
N LYS A 280 -2.69 -7.41 5.48
CA LYS A 280 -3.12 -6.36 6.43
C LYS A 280 -2.08 -6.03 7.52
N GLN A 281 -1.11 -6.92 7.71
CA GLN A 281 0.01 -6.80 8.63
C GLN A 281 1.14 -5.87 8.13
N ARG A 282 1.15 -5.45 6.85
CA ARG A 282 2.17 -4.53 6.34
C ARG A 282 2.07 -3.15 6.96
N GLY A 283 3.21 -2.47 7.11
CA GLY A 283 3.29 -1.10 7.59
C GLY A 283 3.48 -0.16 6.40
N GLU A 284 2.46 0.61 6.07
CA GLU A 284 2.46 1.49 4.89
C GLU A 284 2.06 2.92 5.26
N SER A 285 2.31 3.88 4.37
CA SER A 285 1.91 5.26 4.63
C SER A 285 0.38 5.39 4.60
N VAL A 286 -0.14 6.38 5.30
CA VAL A 286 -1.56 6.75 5.22
C VAL A 286 -1.66 8.19 4.77
N ARG A 287 -2.62 8.48 3.90
CA ARG A 287 -2.89 9.80 3.34
C ARG A 287 -4.34 10.17 3.62
N CYS A 288 -4.60 11.42 3.97
CA CYS A 288 -5.95 11.89 4.28
C CYS A 288 -6.60 12.62 3.09
N ILE A 289 -7.92 12.50 2.99
CA ILE A 289 -8.76 13.06 1.94
C ILE A 289 -9.98 13.78 2.53
N ARG A 290 -10.48 14.79 1.82
CA ARG A 290 -11.80 15.42 1.93
C ARG A 290 -12.46 15.38 0.55
N LYS A 291 -13.77 15.15 0.53
CA LYS A 291 -14.61 15.09 -0.67
C LYS A 291 -15.67 16.18 -0.59
#